data_AF-A0A820SSW2-F1
#
_entry.id   AF-A0A820SSW2-F1
#
_cell.length_a   1.000
_cell.length_b   1.000
_cell.length_c   1.000
_cell.angle_alpha   90.00
_cell.angle_beta   90.00
_cell.angle_gamma   90.00
#
_symmetry.space_group_name_H-M   'P 1'
#
loop_
_entity.id
_entity.type
_entity.pdbx_description
1 polymer ?
#
loop_
_entity_poly.entity_id
_entity_poly.type
_entity_poly.pdbx_seq_one_letter_code
_entity_poly.pdbx_strand_id
1 'polypeptide(L)'
;KHLQHIDPFIEMKQYNFVLSSKATDVILAQLNTDIDQTINLLNHKATVEQQFYNYMEISLWGNACDLSLSGGADCSQEHDPFHQITELKSHILVNNQSSVFNYLYDQQAYLLNFDVHIDFILDNAGFELVTDLCFADFLISKRLCSRITLYLKCLPWFVSDATKTDFQWLLDELNRSSSNPVWQIAGKRWEEYIRNGQWIIQTHRFFTLPYDYSYMQQISPELYSAMSESKLLIFKGDLNYRKLVGDLQWPLNETFETTLRGFQPTSFVVLRTCKADVQVEIDEKIVKQVAKLDPNWMVNGKWAVIQTFFKTTN
;
A
#
# COMPACT_ATOMS: atom_id res chain seq x y z
N LYS A 1 -24.50 23.56 -10.46
CA LYS A 1 -24.43 23.98 -9.03
C LYS A 1 -24.66 22.80 -8.08
N HIS A 2 -25.70 21.98 -8.27
CA HIS A 2 -26.07 20.92 -7.32
C HIS A 2 -25.16 19.68 -7.25
N LEU A 3 -24.28 19.44 -8.25
CA LEU A 3 -23.45 18.23 -8.34
C LEU A 3 -21.94 18.50 -8.12
N GLN A 4 -21.54 19.70 -7.69
CA GLN A 4 -20.13 20.13 -7.67
C GLN A 4 -19.23 19.35 -6.69
N HIS A 5 -19.82 18.70 -5.69
CA HIS A 5 -19.12 17.95 -4.65
C HIS A 5 -19.49 16.46 -4.65
N ILE A 6 -20.19 15.99 -5.68
CA ILE A 6 -20.59 14.60 -5.77
C ILE A 6 -19.42 13.80 -6.31
N ASP A 7 -19.04 12.77 -5.56
CA ASP A 7 -18.24 11.68 -6.07
C ASP A 7 -19.16 10.66 -6.75
N PRO A 8 -19.10 10.51 -8.08
CA PRO A 8 -19.98 9.61 -8.81
C PRO A 8 -19.70 8.12 -8.54
N PHE A 9 -18.59 7.80 -7.87
CA PHE A 9 -18.16 6.43 -7.60
C PHE A 9 -18.33 6.04 -6.13
N ILE A 10 -18.84 6.94 -5.28
CA ILE A 10 -18.91 6.73 -3.82
C ILE A 10 -19.74 5.51 -3.45
N GLU A 11 -20.91 5.31 -4.06
CA GLU A 11 -21.79 4.17 -3.77
C GLU A 11 -21.09 2.85 -4.08
N MET A 12 -20.37 2.78 -5.21
CA MET A 12 -19.61 1.59 -5.60
C MET A 12 -18.47 1.31 -4.61
N LYS A 13 -17.71 2.34 -4.21
CA LYS A 13 -16.61 2.19 -3.25
C LYS A 13 -17.09 1.70 -1.89
N GLN A 14 -18.19 2.26 -1.39
CA GLN A 14 -18.80 1.87 -0.12
C GLN A 14 -19.39 0.45 -0.20
N TYR A 15 -20.04 0.11 -1.32
CA TYR A 15 -20.59 -1.22 -1.55
C TYR A 15 -19.48 -2.29 -1.55
N ASN A 16 -18.38 -2.06 -2.26
CA ASN A 16 -17.24 -2.99 -2.29
C ASN A 16 -16.65 -3.18 -0.88
N PHE A 17 -16.51 -2.11 -0.10
CA PHE A 17 -16.11 -2.24 1.31
C PHE A 17 -17.05 -3.18 2.10
N VAL A 18 -18.37 -2.99 1.97
CA VAL A 18 -19.35 -3.80 2.70
C VAL A 18 -19.22 -5.29 2.34
N LEU A 19 -18.97 -5.63 1.07
CA LEU A 19 -18.72 -7.01 0.65
C LEU A 19 -17.48 -7.62 1.34
N SER A 20 -16.46 -6.80 1.60
CA SER A 20 -15.23 -7.20 2.27
C SER A 20 -15.30 -7.22 3.80
N SER A 21 -16.48 -7.04 4.42
CA SER A 21 -16.61 -6.92 5.88
C SER A 21 -16.04 -8.11 6.66
N LYS A 22 -16.23 -9.35 6.16
CA LYS A 22 -15.67 -10.55 6.82
C LYS A 22 -14.14 -10.55 6.78
N ALA A 23 -13.55 -10.21 5.64
CA ALA A 23 -12.10 -10.11 5.50
C ALA A 23 -11.51 -8.97 6.33
N THR A 24 -12.24 -7.86 6.42
CA THR A 24 -11.93 -6.72 7.30
C THR A 24 -11.94 -7.14 8.78
N ASP A 25 -12.91 -7.94 9.21
CA ASP A 25 -12.94 -8.49 10.56
C ASP A 25 -11.71 -9.35 10.87
N VAL A 26 -11.34 -10.27 9.96
CA VAL A 26 -10.18 -11.16 10.12
C VAL A 26 -8.88 -10.36 10.24
N ILE A 27 -8.62 -9.42 9.32
CA ILE A 27 -7.36 -8.66 9.34
C ILE A 27 -7.25 -7.75 10.56
N LEU A 28 -8.34 -7.12 10.99
CA LEU A 28 -8.34 -6.26 12.17
C LEU A 28 -8.22 -7.07 13.47
N ALA A 29 -8.81 -8.27 13.54
CA ALA A 29 -8.66 -9.16 14.68
C ALA A 29 -7.22 -9.64 14.83
N GLN A 30 -6.59 -10.02 13.72
CA GLN A 30 -5.18 -10.42 13.70
C GLN A 30 -4.27 -9.24 14.06
N LEU A 31 -4.52 -8.04 13.51
CA LEU A 31 -3.76 -6.83 13.81
C LEU A 31 -3.80 -6.49 15.31
N ASN A 32 -4.99 -6.50 15.90
CA ASN A 32 -5.14 -6.23 17.33
C ASN A 32 -4.37 -7.25 18.17
N THR A 33 -4.43 -8.54 17.80
CA THR A 33 -3.68 -9.61 18.47
C THR A 33 -2.16 -9.42 18.35
N ASP A 34 -1.67 -9.12 17.15
CA ASP A 34 -0.24 -8.92 16.88
C ASP A 34 0.33 -7.71 17.64
N ILE A 35 -0.49 -6.65 17.81
CA ILE A 35 -0.12 -5.45 18.54
C ILE A 35 -0.08 -5.73 20.05
N ASP A 36 -1.09 -6.40 20.61
CA ASP A 36 -1.14 -6.73 22.05
C ASP A 36 0.01 -7.63 22.50
N GLN A 37 0.45 -8.56 21.63
CA GLN A 37 1.62 -9.40 21.90
C GLN A 37 2.93 -8.59 21.98
N THR A 38 3.02 -7.46 21.27
CA THR A 38 4.16 -6.52 21.31
C THR A 38 4.37 -5.91 22.69
N ILE A 39 3.27 -5.68 23.43
CA ILE A 39 3.30 -5.04 24.75
C ILE A 39 3.87 -6.01 25.80
N ASN A 40 3.77 -7.32 25.56
CA ASN A 40 4.02 -8.36 26.57
C ASN A 40 5.34 -9.12 26.39
N LEU A 41 6.04 -9.00 25.26
CA LEU A 41 7.29 -9.73 24.99
C LEU A 41 8.33 -8.85 24.25
N LEU A 42 9.61 -9.06 24.54
CA LEU A 42 10.70 -8.57 23.69
C LEU A 42 10.50 -9.16 22.29
N ASN A 43 10.11 -8.33 21.33
CA ASN A 43 9.84 -8.76 19.96
C ASN A 43 11.04 -9.50 19.37
N HIS A 44 10.91 -10.79 19.10
CA HIS A 44 11.90 -11.53 18.33
C HIS A 44 11.89 -11.03 16.87
N LYS A 45 13.06 -10.62 16.34
CA LYS A 45 13.21 -10.10 14.95
C LYS A 45 12.45 -10.96 13.93
N ALA A 46 12.60 -12.28 14.01
CA ALA A 46 11.97 -13.24 13.11
C ALA A 46 10.42 -13.18 13.13
N THR A 47 9.81 -12.94 14.29
CA THR A 47 8.34 -12.80 14.40
C THR A 47 7.87 -11.52 13.75
N VAL A 48 8.54 -10.40 14.00
CA VAL A 48 8.21 -9.11 13.38
C VAL A 48 8.43 -9.16 11.87
N GLU A 49 9.49 -9.83 11.43
CA GLU A 49 9.80 -10.04 10.02
C GLU A 49 8.68 -10.80 9.30
N GLN A 50 8.22 -11.91 9.87
CA GLN A 50 7.13 -12.68 9.28
C GLN A 50 5.81 -11.90 9.25
N GLN A 51 5.49 -11.17 10.32
CA GLN A 51 4.31 -10.30 10.36
C GLN A 51 4.42 -9.18 9.32
N PHE A 52 5.61 -8.57 9.17
CA PHE A 52 5.86 -7.55 8.15
C PHE A 52 5.62 -8.08 6.74
N TYR A 53 6.09 -9.30 6.43
CA TYR A 53 5.83 -9.94 5.13
C TYR A 53 4.33 -10.13 4.90
N ASN A 54 3.59 -10.62 5.90
CA ASN A 54 2.16 -10.81 5.79
C ASN A 54 1.42 -9.49 5.51
N TYR A 55 1.67 -8.44 6.29
CA TYR A 55 0.97 -7.15 6.09
C TYR A 55 1.35 -6.48 4.76
N MET A 56 2.60 -6.60 4.32
CA MET A 56 3.02 -6.08 3.01
C MET A 56 2.36 -6.86 1.86
N GLU A 57 2.25 -8.18 1.94
CA GLU A 57 1.56 -9.02 0.95
C GLU A 57 0.05 -8.76 0.93
N ILE A 58 -0.58 -8.57 2.08
CA ILE A 58 -2.02 -8.25 2.15
C ILE A 58 -2.28 -6.86 1.56
N SER A 59 -1.42 -5.87 1.86
CA SER A 59 -1.47 -4.54 1.24
C SER A 59 -1.27 -4.61 -0.29
N LEU A 60 -0.36 -5.47 -0.78
CA LEU A 60 -0.15 -5.70 -2.21
C LEU A 60 -1.40 -6.28 -2.89
N TRP A 61 -1.98 -7.31 -2.28
CA TRP A 61 -3.08 -8.07 -2.88
C TRP A 61 -4.47 -7.55 -2.52
N GLY A 62 -4.61 -6.46 -1.75
CA GLY A 62 -5.90 -5.94 -1.28
C GLY A 62 -6.98 -5.87 -2.35
N ASN A 63 -6.65 -5.40 -3.56
CA ASN A 63 -7.59 -5.38 -4.68
C ASN A 63 -7.93 -6.77 -5.27
N ALA A 64 -6.99 -7.72 -5.26
CA ALA A 64 -7.24 -9.09 -5.74
C ALA A 64 -8.02 -9.92 -4.70
N CYS A 65 -7.73 -9.72 -3.42
CA CYS A 65 -8.48 -10.29 -2.32
C CYS A 65 -9.93 -9.80 -2.33
N ASP A 66 -10.19 -8.51 -2.60
CA ASP A 66 -11.56 -7.99 -2.71
C ASP A 66 -12.37 -8.68 -3.84
N LEU A 67 -11.73 -8.88 -5.01
CA LEU A 67 -12.37 -9.49 -6.16
C LEU A 67 -12.72 -10.97 -5.97
N SER A 68 -11.84 -11.75 -5.31
CA SER A 68 -12.12 -13.16 -4.99
C SER A 68 -13.30 -13.27 -4.01
N LEU A 69 -13.41 -12.35 -3.05
CA LEU A 69 -14.51 -12.28 -2.07
C LEU A 69 -15.85 -11.91 -2.71
N SER A 70 -15.84 -11.06 -3.75
CA SER A 70 -17.04 -10.61 -4.46
C SER A 70 -17.64 -11.66 -5.43
N GLY A 71 -16.93 -12.77 -5.69
CA GLY A 71 -17.26 -13.80 -6.68
C GLY A 71 -18.38 -14.79 -6.33
N GLY A 72 -18.99 -14.70 -5.14
CA GLY A 72 -20.25 -15.37 -4.82
C GLY A 72 -20.19 -16.85 -4.42
N ALA A 73 -19.03 -17.40 -4.04
CA ALA A 73 -18.97 -18.72 -3.42
C ALA A 73 -18.95 -18.59 -1.88
N ASP A 74 -19.99 -19.12 -1.23
CA ASP A 74 -20.16 -19.14 0.22
C ASP A 74 -19.29 -20.26 0.84
N CYS A 75 -17.97 -20.13 0.70
CA CYS A 75 -16.98 -21.01 1.32
C CYS A 75 -16.35 -20.27 2.49
N SER A 76 -16.58 -20.73 3.73
CA SER A 76 -16.09 -20.08 4.96
C SER A 76 -14.57 -19.88 5.05
N GLN A 77 -13.79 -20.50 4.15
CA GLN A 77 -12.33 -20.37 4.05
C GLN A 77 -11.87 -19.34 3.00
N GLU A 78 -12.74 -18.90 2.07
CA GLU A 78 -12.37 -17.92 1.03
C GLU A 78 -12.23 -16.50 1.58
N HIS A 79 -12.59 -16.26 2.84
CA HIS A 79 -12.61 -14.92 3.44
C HIS A 79 -11.39 -14.54 4.28
N ASP A 80 -10.40 -15.42 4.44
CA ASP A 80 -9.18 -15.13 5.22
C ASP A 80 -8.06 -14.56 4.33
N PRO A 81 -7.71 -13.27 4.43
CA PRO A 81 -6.63 -12.67 3.64
C PRO A 81 -5.27 -13.34 3.88
N PHE A 82 -4.99 -13.86 5.08
CA PHE A 82 -3.71 -14.51 5.39
C PHE A 82 -3.56 -15.87 4.70
N HIS A 83 -4.68 -16.57 4.51
CA HIS A 83 -4.68 -17.79 3.70
C HIS A 83 -4.46 -17.46 2.22
N GLN A 84 -5.16 -16.47 1.70
CA GLN A 84 -5.07 -16.08 0.29
C GLN A 84 -3.65 -15.66 -0.13
N ILE A 85 -2.94 -14.88 0.70
CA ILE A 85 -1.56 -14.49 0.38
C ILE A 85 -0.61 -15.69 0.31
N THR A 86 -0.90 -16.78 1.04
CA THR A 86 -0.09 -18.01 0.99
C THR A 86 -0.18 -18.65 -0.39
N GLU A 87 -1.35 -18.63 -1.02
CA GLU A 87 -1.56 -19.14 -2.38
C GLU A 87 -0.98 -18.21 -3.45
N LEU A 88 -1.18 -16.90 -3.25
CA LEU A 88 -0.72 -15.85 -4.17
C LEU A 88 0.79 -15.58 -4.09
N LYS A 89 1.49 -16.13 -3.11
CA LYS A 89 2.94 -15.93 -2.93
C LYS A 89 3.75 -16.31 -4.18
N SER A 90 3.33 -17.36 -4.89
CA SER A 90 3.97 -17.81 -6.13
C SER A 90 3.74 -16.89 -7.33
N HIS A 91 2.82 -15.93 -7.20
CA HIS A 91 2.49 -14.95 -8.24
C HIS A 91 3.26 -13.62 -8.10
N ILE A 92 4.13 -13.50 -7.09
CA ILE A 92 5.02 -12.35 -6.91
C ILE A 92 6.29 -12.60 -7.73
N LEU A 93 6.39 -11.93 -8.88
CA LEU A 93 7.46 -12.09 -9.86
C LEU A 93 8.80 -11.51 -9.39
N VAL A 94 8.75 -10.39 -8.67
CA VAL A 94 9.92 -9.76 -8.05
C VAL A 94 9.56 -9.50 -6.60
N ASN A 95 10.36 -10.00 -5.67
CA ASN A 95 10.07 -9.90 -4.25
C ASN A 95 11.27 -9.33 -3.47
N ASN A 96 11.18 -8.05 -3.12
CA ASN A 96 12.19 -7.35 -2.31
C ASN A 96 11.73 -7.10 -0.86
N GLN A 97 10.74 -7.84 -0.33
CA GLN A 97 10.23 -7.63 1.03
C GLN A 97 11.32 -7.66 2.10
N SER A 98 12.24 -8.63 2.01
CA SER A 98 13.33 -8.79 2.97
C SER A 98 14.29 -7.60 2.99
N SER A 99 14.55 -7.01 1.82
CA SER A 99 15.36 -5.80 1.70
C SER A 99 14.66 -4.61 2.38
N VAL A 100 13.34 -4.45 2.19
CA VAL A 100 12.59 -3.38 2.87
C VAL A 100 12.55 -3.59 4.38
N PHE A 101 12.32 -4.82 4.83
CA PHE A 101 12.28 -5.13 6.27
C PHE A 101 13.61 -4.78 6.93
N ASN A 102 14.74 -5.24 6.39
CA ASN A 102 16.06 -4.93 6.97
C ASN A 102 16.35 -3.42 6.89
N TYR A 103 15.97 -2.74 5.81
CA TYR A 103 16.13 -1.30 5.65
C TYR A 103 15.45 -0.48 6.76
N LEU A 104 14.29 -0.94 7.25
CA LEU A 104 13.55 -0.29 8.34
C LEU A 104 13.98 -0.81 9.72
N TYR A 105 14.18 -2.12 9.87
CA TYR A 105 14.45 -2.77 11.15
C TYR A 105 15.83 -2.41 11.71
N ASP A 106 16.87 -2.35 10.86
CA ASP A 106 18.24 -2.14 11.33
C ASP A 106 18.45 -0.73 11.92
N GLN A 107 17.54 0.21 11.67
CA GLN A 107 17.59 1.57 12.23
C GLN A 107 17.08 1.65 13.68
N GLN A 108 16.33 0.64 14.14
CA GLN A 108 15.75 0.62 15.48
C GLN A 108 16.82 0.64 16.60
N ALA A 109 18.04 0.16 16.29
CA ALA A 109 19.13 0.00 17.25
C ALA A 109 20.01 1.26 17.44
N TYR A 110 19.94 2.26 16.55
CA TYR A 110 20.95 3.32 16.47
C TYR A 110 20.45 4.74 16.79
N LEU A 111 19.15 4.95 16.97
CA LEU A 111 18.58 6.30 17.09
C LEU A 111 18.23 6.66 18.53
N LEU A 112 19.03 7.56 19.13
CA LEU A 112 18.69 8.26 20.38
C LEU A 112 17.40 9.10 20.23
N ASN A 113 17.08 9.54 19.01
CA ASN A 113 15.84 10.18 18.59
C ASN A 113 15.28 9.43 17.38
N PHE A 114 14.37 8.48 17.60
CA PHE A 114 13.74 7.71 16.53
C PHE A 114 12.72 8.57 15.78
N ASP A 115 13.15 9.21 14.69
CA ASP A 115 12.29 9.94 13.76
C ASP A 115 12.42 9.35 12.36
N VAL A 116 11.57 8.36 12.08
CA VAL A 116 11.51 7.66 10.79
C VAL A 116 10.12 7.92 10.20
N HIS A 117 10.08 8.73 9.14
CA HIS A 117 8.86 9.09 8.44
C HIS A 117 8.72 8.26 7.15
N ILE A 118 7.56 7.64 6.95
CA ILE A 118 7.19 6.87 5.75
C ILE A 118 6.01 7.54 5.05
N ASP A 119 6.01 7.58 3.73
CA ASP A 119 4.87 8.04 2.94
C ASP A 119 4.19 6.88 2.22
N PHE A 120 2.87 6.80 2.30
CA PHE A 120 2.07 5.95 1.43
C PHE A 120 1.43 6.80 0.34
N ILE A 121 1.67 6.43 -0.92
CA ILE A 121 0.96 6.96 -2.08
C ILE A 121 -0.11 5.94 -2.42
N LEU A 122 -1.32 6.18 -1.91
CA LEU A 122 -2.42 5.22 -1.91
C LEU A 122 -3.07 5.06 -3.29
N ASP A 123 -3.65 3.89 -3.55
CA ASP A 123 -4.39 3.55 -4.78
C ASP A 123 -5.89 3.58 -4.50
N ASN A 124 -6.52 2.41 -4.25
CA ASN A 124 -7.97 2.26 -4.14
C ASN A 124 -8.52 2.47 -2.72
N ALA A 125 -9.78 2.87 -2.65
CA ALA A 125 -10.61 2.83 -1.45
C ALA A 125 -11.07 1.39 -1.13
N GLY A 126 -11.97 1.24 -0.17
CA GLY A 126 -12.55 -0.07 0.18
C GLY A 126 -11.56 -0.97 0.91
N PHE A 127 -11.55 -2.27 0.57
CA PHE A 127 -10.71 -3.23 1.27
C PHE A 127 -9.21 -2.94 1.11
N GLU A 128 -8.76 -2.49 -0.07
CA GLU A 128 -7.35 -2.14 -0.27
C GLU A 128 -6.91 -1.05 0.72
N LEU A 129 -7.73 -0.01 0.91
CA LEU A 129 -7.45 1.03 1.89
C LEU A 129 -7.37 0.45 3.31
N VAL A 130 -8.26 -0.47 3.70
CA VAL A 130 -8.16 -1.16 5.01
C VAL A 130 -6.81 -1.86 5.14
N THR A 131 -6.39 -2.63 4.14
CA THR A 131 -5.13 -3.37 4.17
C THR A 131 -3.91 -2.45 4.28
N ASP A 132 -3.95 -1.29 3.63
CA ASP A 132 -2.90 -0.27 3.70
C ASP A 132 -2.82 0.36 5.09
N LEU A 133 -3.97 0.66 5.70
CA LEU A 133 -4.03 1.21 7.05
C LEU A 133 -3.61 0.19 8.10
N CYS A 134 -3.94 -1.09 7.93
CA CYS A 134 -3.42 -2.17 8.77
C CYS A 134 -1.90 -2.26 8.69
N PHE A 135 -1.33 -2.15 7.48
CA PHE A 135 0.12 -2.16 7.32
C PHE A 135 0.77 -0.92 7.95
N ALA A 136 0.19 0.27 7.75
CA ALA A 136 0.62 1.50 8.40
C ALA A 136 0.58 1.41 9.94
N ASP A 137 -0.46 0.80 10.51
CA ASP A 137 -0.61 0.62 11.95
C ASP A 137 0.45 -0.34 12.49
N PHE A 138 0.66 -1.45 11.79
CA PHE A 138 1.72 -2.40 12.12
C PHE A 138 3.10 -1.73 12.16
N LEU A 139 3.42 -0.88 11.18
CA LEU A 139 4.71 -0.17 11.12
C LEU A 139 4.91 0.76 12.32
N ILE A 140 3.87 1.49 12.75
CA ILE A 140 3.92 2.36 13.94
C ILE A 140 4.02 1.51 15.21
N SER A 141 3.14 0.51 15.35
CA SER A 141 3.02 -0.34 16.54
C SER A 141 4.29 -1.15 16.82
N LYS A 142 4.97 -1.64 15.78
CA LYS A 142 6.25 -2.35 15.89
C LYS A 142 7.46 -1.42 15.90
N ARG A 143 7.24 -0.10 15.95
CA ARG A 143 8.29 0.94 15.93
C ARG A 143 9.25 0.77 14.74
N LEU A 144 8.73 0.43 13.57
CA LEU A 144 9.47 0.44 12.30
C LEU A 144 9.45 1.84 11.66
N CYS A 145 8.50 2.69 12.06
CA CYS A 145 8.49 4.12 11.80
C CYS A 145 7.88 4.89 12.98
N SER A 146 8.11 6.20 13.06
CA SER A 146 7.52 7.10 14.06
C SER A 146 6.32 7.87 13.50
N ARG A 147 6.30 8.11 12.18
CA ARG A 147 5.30 8.91 11.50
C ARG A 147 5.01 8.38 10.10
N ILE A 148 3.74 8.48 9.70
CA ILE A 148 3.27 8.11 8.37
C ILE A 148 2.48 9.28 7.77
N THR A 149 2.74 9.61 6.51
CA THR A 149 1.82 10.44 5.71
C THR A 149 1.10 9.58 4.69
N LEU A 150 -0.23 9.64 4.71
CA LEU A 150 -1.12 8.95 3.79
C LEU A 150 -1.56 9.93 2.70
N TYR A 151 -1.04 9.79 1.48
CA TYR A 151 -1.39 10.61 0.34
C TYR A 151 -2.58 10.02 -0.43
N LEU A 152 -3.70 10.74 -0.38
CA LEU A 152 -4.96 10.44 -1.06
C LEU A 152 -5.14 11.34 -2.29
N LYS A 153 -6.06 10.96 -3.19
CA LYS A 153 -6.42 11.78 -4.35
C LYS A 153 -7.30 12.96 -3.93
N CYS A 154 -7.12 14.11 -4.58
CA CYS A 154 -7.87 15.33 -4.22
C CYS A 154 -9.24 15.47 -4.93
N LEU A 155 -9.58 14.52 -5.80
CA LEU A 155 -10.84 14.46 -6.54
C LEU A 155 -11.14 12.99 -6.92
N PRO A 156 -12.39 12.63 -7.24
CA PRO A 156 -12.72 11.29 -7.73
C PRO A 156 -11.87 10.92 -8.94
N TRP A 157 -11.11 9.85 -8.82
CA TRP A 157 -10.03 9.51 -9.75
C TRP A 157 -10.02 8.02 -10.02
N PHE A 158 -9.81 7.62 -11.28
CA PHE A 158 -9.72 6.22 -11.71
C PHE A 158 -10.76 5.27 -11.08
N VAL A 159 -12.00 5.76 -10.92
CA VAL A 159 -13.16 5.07 -10.34
C VAL A 159 -13.00 4.78 -8.84
N SER A 160 -12.04 3.94 -8.46
CA SER A 160 -11.89 3.42 -7.10
C SER A 160 -10.85 4.13 -6.26
N ASP A 161 -10.06 5.07 -6.80
CA ASP A 161 -8.99 5.67 -6.02
C ASP A 161 -9.48 6.38 -4.75
N ALA A 162 -8.73 6.20 -3.66
CA ALA A 162 -9.07 6.72 -2.36
C ALA A 162 -8.89 8.24 -2.29
N THR A 163 -9.95 8.92 -1.85
CA THR A 163 -9.98 10.34 -1.52
C THR A 163 -10.05 10.54 0.01
N LYS A 164 -9.91 11.79 0.47
CA LYS A 164 -10.14 12.14 1.89
C LYS A 164 -11.54 11.77 2.38
N THR A 165 -12.55 11.86 1.50
CA THR A 165 -13.93 11.50 1.86
C THR A 165 -14.06 10.00 2.09
N ASP A 166 -13.38 9.17 1.28
CA ASP A 166 -13.38 7.71 1.45
C ASP A 166 -12.69 7.30 2.74
N PHE A 167 -11.54 7.92 3.04
CA PHE A 167 -10.82 7.69 4.30
C PHE A 167 -11.67 8.04 5.52
N GLN A 168 -12.29 9.23 5.54
CA GLN A 168 -13.12 9.65 6.66
C GLN A 168 -14.34 8.73 6.81
N TRP A 169 -14.99 8.37 5.70
CA TRP A 169 -16.11 7.45 5.73
C TRP A 169 -15.73 6.08 6.30
N LEU A 170 -14.59 5.52 5.89
CA LEU A 170 -14.07 4.26 6.43
C LEU A 170 -13.84 4.36 7.94
N LEU A 171 -13.18 5.43 8.40
CA LEU A 171 -12.91 5.63 9.83
C LEU A 171 -14.22 5.74 10.64
N ASP A 172 -15.20 6.50 10.12
CA ASP A 172 -16.52 6.60 10.72
C ASP A 172 -17.23 5.25 10.77
N GLU A 173 -17.10 4.42 9.73
CA GLU A 173 -17.69 3.07 9.67
C GLU A 173 -17.12 2.14 10.73
N LEU A 174 -15.79 2.14 10.88
CA LEU A 174 -15.10 1.34 11.90
C LEU A 174 -15.52 1.74 13.32
N ASN A 175 -15.74 3.04 13.56
CA ASN A 175 -16.13 3.57 14.86
C ASN A 175 -17.64 3.44 15.15
N ARG A 176 -18.49 3.48 14.12
CA ARG A 176 -19.96 3.37 14.28
C ARG A 176 -20.43 1.94 14.53
N SER A 177 -19.62 0.95 14.16
CA SER A 177 -19.93 -0.47 14.29
C SER A 177 -19.99 -0.93 15.75
N SER A 178 -21.02 -0.50 16.50
CA SER A 178 -21.26 -0.86 17.91
C SER A 178 -21.37 -2.38 18.12
N SER A 179 -21.73 -3.12 17.07
CA SER A 179 -21.82 -4.57 17.02
C SER A 179 -20.48 -5.28 16.73
N ASN A 180 -19.42 -4.55 16.36
CA ASN A 180 -18.10 -5.12 16.10
C ASN A 180 -17.00 -4.44 16.94
N PRO A 181 -16.68 -4.98 18.14
CA PRO A 181 -15.62 -4.45 18.99
C PRO A 181 -14.24 -4.44 18.34
N VAL A 182 -13.95 -5.39 17.45
CA VAL A 182 -12.64 -5.52 16.77
C VAL A 182 -12.36 -4.28 15.92
N TRP A 183 -13.38 -3.81 15.19
CA TRP A 183 -13.28 -2.65 14.31
C TRP A 183 -13.05 -1.37 15.10
N GLN A 184 -13.78 -1.18 16.20
CA GLN A 184 -13.64 0.01 17.05
C GLN A 184 -12.27 0.13 17.71
N ILE A 185 -11.62 -1.00 18.06
CA ILE A 185 -10.28 -0.97 18.63
C ILE A 185 -9.30 -0.35 17.62
N ALA A 186 -9.35 -0.80 16.36
CA ALA A 186 -8.52 -0.24 15.30
C ALA A 186 -8.91 1.21 14.97
N GLY A 187 -10.21 1.49 14.79
CA GLY A 187 -10.71 2.84 14.48
C GLY A 187 -10.29 3.90 15.52
N LYS A 188 -10.42 3.59 16.82
CA LYS A 188 -9.97 4.49 17.89
C LYS A 188 -8.46 4.67 17.91
N ARG A 189 -7.69 3.60 17.68
CA ARG A 189 -6.22 3.66 17.61
C ARG A 189 -5.76 4.52 16.43
N TRP A 190 -6.41 4.42 15.28
CA TRP A 190 -6.10 5.24 14.11
C TRP A 190 -6.46 6.72 14.33
N GLU A 191 -7.59 7.01 14.99
CA GLU A 191 -7.91 8.38 15.45
C GLU A 191 -6.86 8.94 16.41
N GLU A 192 -6.33 8.11 17.31
CA GLU A 192 -5.23 8.48 18.22
C GLU A 192 -3.95 8.78 17.46
N TYR A 193 -3.57 7.97 16.47
CA TYR A 193 -2.41 8.27 15.61
C TYR A 193 -2.55 9.60 14.88
N ILE A 194 -3.75 9.90 14.37
CA ILE A 194 -4.02 11.19 13.73
C ILE A 194 -3.90 12.34 14.75
N ARG A 195 -4.53 12.20 15.92
CA ARG A 195 -4.52 13.22 16.98
C ARG A 195 -3.11 13.51 17.49
N ASN A 196 -2.27 12.48 17.57
CA ASN A 196 -0.89 12.57 18.04
C ASN A 196 0.09 13.00 16.93
N GLY A 197 -0.36 13.20 15.69
CA GLY A 197 0.49 13.55 14.55
C GLY A 197 1.37 12.40 14.03
N GLN A 198 1.11 11.17 14.48
CA GLN A 198 1.77 9.96 13.98
C GLN A 198 1.25 9.61 12.58
N TRP A 199 -0.03 9.85 12.30
CA TRP A 199 -0.61 9.74 10.96
C TRP A 199 -1.02 11.13 10.44
N ILE A 200 -0.56 11.47 9.24
CA ILE A 200 -0.92 12.71 8.55
C ILE A 200 -1.73 12.34 7.30
N ILE A 201 -2.96 12.85 7.20
CA ILE A 201 -3.84 12.58 6.06
C ILE A 201 -3.73 13.73 5.06
N GLN A 202 -3.09 13.49 3.92
CA GLN A 202 -2.77 14.53 2.95
C GLN A 202 -3.38 14.24 1.58
N THR A 203 -3.64 15.31 0.84
CA THR A 203 -4.00 15.27 -0.58
C THR A 203 -3.10 16.23 -1.29
N HIS A 204 -2.63 15.87 -2.47
CA HIS A 204 -1.85 16.78 -3.31
C HIS A 204 -2.36 16.74 -4.75
N ARG A 205 -2.52 17.91 -5.37
CA ARG A 205 -3.07 18.01 -6.74
C ARG A 205 -2.24 17.22 -7.75
N PHE A 206 -0.92 17.16 -7.54
CA PHE A 206 0.03 16.46 -8.40
C PHE A 206 -0.40 15.01 -8.71
N PHE A 207 -0.90 14.26 -7.72
CA PHE A 207 -1.32 12.87 -7.92
C PHE A 207 -2.48 12.71 -8.91
N THR A 208 -3.27 13.76 -9.10
CA THR A 208 -4.41 13.83 -10.04
C THR A 208 -4.12 14.70 -11.28
N LEU A 209 -2.86 15.09 -11.48
CA LEU A 209 -2.41 15.69 -12.74
C LEU A 209 -1.99 14.59 -13.74
N PRO A 210 -1.92 14.89 -15.05
CA PRO A 210 -1.48 13.92 -16.05
C PRO A 210 0.04 13.66 -16.03
N TYR A 211 0.81 14.42 -15.26
CA TYR A 211 2.26 14.25 -15.17
C TYR A 211 2.63 12.92 -14.49
N ASP A 212 3.64 12.29 -15.06
CA ASP A 212 4.40 11.24 -14.40
C ASP A 212 5.35 11.84 -13.33
N TYR A 213 5.94 11.00 -12.49
CA TYR A 213 6.70 11.45 -11.33
C TYR A 213 8.03 12.16 -11.67
N SER A 214 8.59 11.97 -12.87
CA SER A 214 9.81 12.67 -13.30
C SER A 214 9.64 14.20 -13.36
N TYR A 215 8.40 14.67 -13.55
CA TYR A 215 8.08 16.09 -13.55
C TYR A 215 7.81 16.69 -12.16
N MET A 216 7.78 15.87 -11.10
CA MET A 216 7.35 16.34 -9.78
C MET A 216 8.22 17.49 -9.26
N GLN A 217 9.54 17.40 -9.41
CA GLN A 217 10.44 18.47 -8.97
C GLN A 217 10.18 19.81 -9.68
N GLN A 218 9.76 19.78 -10.95
CA GLN A 218 9.46 20.99 -11.72
C GLN A 218 8.07 21.54 -11.42
N ILE A 219 7.07 20.67 -11.35
CA ILE A 219 5.65 21.05 -11.26
C ILE A 219 5.21 21.30 -9.81
N SER A 220 5.81 20.59 -8.85
CA SER A 220 5.50 20.65 -7.42
C SER A 220 6.77 20.43 -6.59
N PRO A 221 7.74 21.37 -6.64
CA PRO A 221 8.99 21.28 -5.89
C PRO A 221 8.75 21.13 -4.39
N GLU A 222 7.67 21.68 -3.84
CA GLU A 222 7.26 21.54 -2.45
C GLU A 222 6.91 20.10 -2.08
N LEU A 223 6.19 19.36 -2.94
CA LEU A 223 5.89 17.95 -2.72
C LEU A 223 7.16 17.11 -2.85
N TYR A 224 7.99 17.39 -3.85
CA TYR A 224 9.26 16.68 -4.03
C TYR A 224 10.19 16.86 -2.82
N SER A 225 10.26 18.09 -2.28
CA SER A 225 11.02 18.40 -1.07
C SER A 225 10.46 17.64 0.13
N ALA A 226 9.14 17.66 0.34
CA ALA A 226 8.50 16.93 1.44
C ALA A 226 8.77 15.41 1.35
N MET A 227 8.64 14.81 0.16
CA MET A 227 8.95 13.39 -0.05
C MET A 227 10.44 13.06 0.15
N SER A 228 11.33 14.04 -0.02
CA SER A 228 12.77 13.83 0.20
C SER A 228 13.14 13.71 1.69
N GLU A 229 12.27 14.18 2.59
CA GLU A 229 12.41 14.01 4.04
C GLU A 229 12.01 12.61 4.51
N SER A 230 11.20 11.91 3.72
CA SER A 230 10.73 10.56 4.03
C SER A 230 11.88 9.55 3.92
N LYS A 231 11.90 8.59 4.83
CA LYS A 231 12.84 7.46 4.79
C LYS A 231 12.50 6.49 3.67
N LEU A 232 11.21 6.26 3.44
CA LEU A 232 10.70 5.32 2.46
C LEU A 232 9.38 5.85 1.90
N LEU A 233 9.23 5.80 0.58
CA LEU A 233 7.93 5.93 -0.08
C LEU A 233 7.38 4.54 -0.41
N ILE A 234 6.10 4.32 -0.12
CA ILE A 234 5.37 3.10 -0.48
C ILE A 234 4.34 3.49 -1.54
N PHE A 235 4.60 3.10 -2.78
CA PHE A 235 3.67 3.31 -3.90
C PHE A 235 2.74 2.12 -4.03
N LYS A 236 1.42 2.36 -3.98
CA LYS A 236 0.40 1.32 -4.15
C LYS A 236 -0.09 1.25 -5.59
N GLY A 237 -0.24 0.06 -6.13
CA GLY A 237 -1.02 -0.18 -7.34
C GLY A 237 -0.34 0.20 -8.66
N ASP A 238 -1.08 -0.06 -9.73
CA ASP A 238 -0.56 -0.03 -11.10
C ASP A 238 -0.38 1.39 -11.66
N LEU A 239 -1.31 2.31 -11.36
CA LEU A 239 -1.22 3.70 -11.83
C LEU A 239 0.01 4.42 -11.26
N ASN A 240 0.32 4.19 -9.99
CA ASN A 240 1.52 4.75 -9.37
C ASN A 240 2.79 4.19 -10.02
N TYR A 241 2.83 2.90 -10.33
CA TYR A 241 3.96 2.31 -11.05
C TYR A 241 4.14 2.92 -12.44
N ARG A 242 3.04 3.02 -13.21
CA ARG A 242 3.06 3.66 -14.53
C ARG A 242 3.57 5.10 -14.45
N LYS A 243 3.15 5.87 -13.45
CA LYS A 243 3.68 7.22 -13.20
C LYS A 243 5.15 7.24 -12.75
N LEU A 244 5.66 6.21 -12.07
CA LEU A 244 7.09 6.13 -11.73
C LEU A 244 7.96 5.99 -12.98
N VAL A 245 7.58 5.09 -13.88
CA VAL A 245 8.37 4.76 -15.07
C VAL A 245 7.92 5.50 -16.34
N GLY A 246 6.94 6.40 -16.21
CA GLY A 246 6.44 7.23 -17.31
C GLY A 246 5.52 6.57 -18.32
N ASP A 247 5.03 5.36 -18.03
CA ASP A 247 4.14 4.61 -18.92
C ASP A 247 4.73 4.43 -20.34
N LEU A 248 6.05 4.23 -20.43
CA LEU A 248 6.80 4.08 -21.68
C LEU A 248 7.12 2.62 -21.99
N GLN A 249 7.42 2.35 -23.25
CA GLN A 249 7.84 1.04 -23.73
C GLN A 249 9.33 0.78 -23.44
N TRP A 250 9.63 0.43 -22.20
CA TRP A 250 10.98 0.07 -21.75
C TRP A 250 11.34 -1.39 -22.09
N PRO A 251 12.63 -1.69 -22.31
CA PRO A 251 13.11 -3.06 -22.16
C PRO A 251 12.78 -3.59 -20.76
N LEU A 252 12.33 -4.84 -20.65
CA LEU A 252 11.90 -5.42 -19.38
C LEU A 252 13.04 -5.51 -18.33
N ASN A 253 14.29 -5.54 -18.78
CA ASN A 253 15.48 -5.56 -17.94
C ASN A 253 16.08 -4.16 -17.68
N GLU A 254 15.45 -3.09 -18.17
CA GLU A 254 15.89 -1.72 -17.90
C GLU A 254 15.79 -1.41 -16.40
N THR A 255 16.73 -0.62 -15.86
CA THR A 255 16.81 -0.39 -14.41
C THR A 255 15.88 0.74 -13.96
N PHE A 256 15.51 0.76 -12.68
CA PHE A 256 14.85 1.93 -12.09
C PHE A 256 15.69 3.19 -12.22
N GLU A 257 17.02 3.10 -12.10
CA GLU A 257 17.89 4.27 -12.23
C GLU A 257 17.67 5.03 -13.56
N THR A 258 17.55 4.30 -14.68
CA THR A 258 17.21 4.86 -15.99
C THR A 258 15.74 5.29 -16.06
N THR A 259 14.81 4.41 -15.69
CA THR A 259 13.38 4.57 -15.99
C THR A 259 12.69 5.62 -15.13
N LEU A 260 13.24 5.92 -13.94
CA LEU A 260 12.77 7.01 -13.08
C LEU A 260 13.02 8.40 -13.67
N ARG A 261 13.95 8.53 -14.63
CA ARG A 261 14.25 9.78 -15.35
C ARG A 261 14.46 10.98 -14.40
N GLY A 262 15.19 10.75 -13.32
CA GLY A 262 15.52 11.76 -12.31
C GLY A 262 14.57 11.85 -11.13
N PHE A 263 13.45 11.10 -11.09
CA PHE A 263 12.61 11.02 -9.89
C PHE A 263 13.28 10.19 -8.79
N GLN A 264 14.05 10.83 -7.93
CA GLN A 264 14.76 10.18 -6.83
C GLN A 264 14.72 11.04 -5.54
N PRO A 265 13.52 11.39 -5.02
CA PRO A 265 13.44 12.18 -3.78
C PRO A 265 14.06 11.41 -2.61
N THR A 266 13.72 10.14 -2.47
CA THR A 266 14.24 9.20 -1.45
C THR A 266 14.12 7.76 -1.94
N SER A 267 14.38 6.78 -1.06
CA SER A 267 14.17 5.35 -1.35
C SER A 267 12.69 5.00 -1.43
N PHE A 268 12.32 4.03 -2.25
CA PHE A 268 10.92 3.59 -2.34
C PHE A 268 10.77 2.08 -2.53
N VAL A 269 9.57 1.61 -2.22
CA VAL A 269 9.06 0.30 -2.63
C VAL A 269 7.74 0.49 -3.37
N VAL A 270 7.51 -0.30 -4.40
CA VAL A 270 6.24 -0.36 -5.12
C VAL A 270 5.58 -1.69 -4.85
N LEU A 271 4.32 -1.66 -4.41
CA LEU A 271 3.45 -2.81 -4.24
C LEU A 271 2.43 -2.81 -5.38
N ARG A 272 2.73 -3.54 -6.46
CA ARG A 272 1.93 -3.49 -7.69
C ARG A 272 1.42 -4.87 -8.07
N THR A 273 0.12 -4.96 -8.34
CA THR A 273 -0.44 -5.99 -9.23
C THR A 273 -0.34 -5.52 -10.68
N CYS A 274 0.13 -6.38 -11.58
CA CYS A 274 0.41 -6.02 -12.97
C CYS A 274 -0.89 -5.88 -13.78
N LYS A 275 -1.25 -4.64 -14.13
CA LYS A 275 -2.48 -4.31 -14.88
C LYS A 275 -2.22 -3.44 -16.12
N ALA A 276 -0.97 -3.34 -16.54
CA ALA A 276 -0.54 -2.57 -17.71
C ALA A 276 0.72 -3.18 -18.34
N ASP A 277 0.90 -2.94 -19.62
CA ASP A 277 1.95 -3.47 -20.50
C ASP A 277 3.36 -2.88 -20.26
N VAL A 278 3.55 -2.16 -19.16
CA VAL A 278 4.86 -1.67 -18.71
C VAL A 278 5.37 -2.51 -17.54
N GLN A 279 6.64 -2.93 -17.60
CA GLN A 279 7.37 -3.56 -16.50
C GLN A 279 8.87 -3.34 -16.73
N VAL A 280 9.60 -3.07 -15.65
CA VAL A 280 11.05 -2.85 -15.70
C VAL A 280 11.75 -3.70 -14.64
N GLU A 281 13.07 -3.80 -14.72
CA GLU A 281 13.93 -4.45 -13.74
C GLU A 281 13.47 -5.88 -13.36
N ILE A 282 13.14 -6.69 -14.37
CA ILE A 282 12.76 -8.10 -14.20
C ILE A 282 13.71 -9.02 -14.97
N ASP A 283 14.11 -10.13 -14.33
CA ASP A 283 15.03 -11.12 -14.91
C ASP A 283 14.37 -11.82 -16.12
N GLU A 284 15.12 -11.95 -17.22
CA GLU A 284 14.65 -12.54 -18.47
C GLU A 284 14.16 -14.00 -18.28
N LYS A 285 14.71 -14.74 -17.33
CA LYS A 285 14.25 -16.10 -17.00
C LYS A 285 12.85 -16.08 -16.41
N ILE A 286 12.57 -15.12 -15.51
CA ILE A 286 11.24 -14.95 -14.91
C ILE A 286 10.25 -14.58 -16.00
N VAL A 287 10.61 -13.63 -16.88
CA VAL A 287 9.79 -13.24 -18.03
C VAL A 287 9.46 -14.44 -18.93
N LYS A 288 10.45 -15.26 -19.29
CA LYS A 288 10.24 -16.46 -20.12
C LYS A 288 9.34 -17.49 -19.44
N GLN A 289 9.49 -17.67 -18.14
CA GLN A 289 8.67 -18.60 -17.35
C GLN A 289 7.22 -18.12 -17.28
N VAL A 290 7.00 -16.87 -16.87
CA VAL A 290 5.65 -16.33 -16.70
C VAL A 290 4.94 -16.20 -18.04
N ALA A 291 5.60 -15.75 -19.11
CA ALA A 291 5.00 -15.62 -20.44
C ALA A 291 4.56 -16.97 -21.03
N LYS A 292 5.21 -18.08 -20.63
CA LYS A 292 4.79 -19.43 -21.01
C LYS A 292 3.56 -19.90 -20.24
N LEU A 293 3.44 -19.51 -18.97
CA LEU A 293 2.32 -19.88 -18.11
C LEU A 293 1.07 -19.03 -18.41
N ASP A 294 1.28 -17.74 -18.64
CA ASP A 294 0.25 -16.74 -18.81
C ASP A 294 0.71 -15.62 -19.76
N PRO A 295 0.32 -15.66 -21.04
CA PRO A 295 0.69 -14.64 -22.01
C PRO A 295 0.22 -13.22 -21.65
N ASN A 296 -0.78 -13.09 -20.77
CA ASN A 296 -1.38 -11.80 -20.36
C ASN A 296 -0.91 -11.36 -18.96
N TRP A 297 0.19 -11.92 -18.46
CA TRP A 297 0.66 -11.72 -17.09
C TRP A 297 0.85 -10.25 -16.68
N MET A 298 1.15 -9.36 -17.63
CA MET A 298 1.34 -7.93 -17.37
C MET A 298 0.03 -7.15 -17.15
N VAL A 299 -1.11 -7.65 -17.65
CA VAL A 299 -2.33 -6.84 -17.79
C VAL A 299 -3.55 -7.39 -17.06
N ASN A 300 -3.46 -8.62 -16.54
CA ASN A 300 -4.62 -9.31 -15.98
C ASN A 300 -4.75 -9.21 -14.45
N GLY A 301 -3.82 -8.56 -13.77
CA GLY A 301 -3.83 -8.36 -12.32
C GLY A 301 -3.55 -9.62 -11.50
N LYS A 302 -3.21 -10.76 -12.12
CA LYS A 302 -2.93 -12.03 -11.43
C LYS A 302 -1.50 -12.14 -10.90
N TRP A 303 -0.59 -11.35 -11.45
CA TRP A 303 0.83 -11.32 -11.11
C TRP A 303 1.17 -10.00 -10.45
N ALA A 304 2.22 -10.01 -9.64
CA ALA A 304 2.60 -8.83 -8.88
C ALA A 304 4.11 -8.68 -8.74
N VAL A 305 4.51 -7.48 -8.33
CA VAL A 305 5.89 -7.16 -7.95
C VAL A 305 5.92 -6.37 -6.65
N ILE A 306 6.89 -6.70 -5.82
CA ILE A 306 7.37 -5.92 -4.68
C ILE A 306 8.79 -5.48 -5.05
N GLN A 307 8.88 -4.29 -5.63
CA GLN A 307 10.07 -3.79 -6.30
C GLN A 307 10.61 -2.56 -5.57
N THR A 308 11.90 -2.53 -5.27
CA THR A 308 12.54 -1.46 -4.50
C THR A 308 13.55 -0.66 -5.29
N PHE A 309 13.67 0.63 -4.97
CA PHE A 309 14.82 1.46 -5.32
C PHE A 309 15.38 2.07 -4.02
N PHE A 310 16.63 1.76 -3.69
CA PHE A 310 17.30 2.36 -2.54
C PHE A 310 18.23 3.47 -3.01
N LYS A 311 17.96 4.70 -2.57
CA LYS A 311 18.81 5.84 -2.86
C LYS A 311 20.13 5.67 -2.11
N THR A 312 21.23 5.62 -2.85
CA THR A 312 22.58 5.64 -2.27
C THR A 312 22.85 7.03 -1.69
N THR A 313 23.17 7.08 -0.40
CA THR A 313 23.75 8.28 0.21
C THR A 313 25.20 8.37 -0.22
N ASN A 314 25.52 9.33 -1.10
CA ASN A 314 26.91 9.73 -1.35
C ASN A 314 27.51 10.44 -0.15
#